data_AF-A0A960FXC9-F1
#
_entry.id   AF-A0A960FXC9-F1
#
_cell.length_a   1.000
_cell.length_b   1.000
_cell.length_c   1.000
_cell.angle_alpha   90.00
_cell.angle_beta   90.00
_cell.angle_gamma   90.00
#
_symmetry.space_group_name_H-M   'P 1'
#
loop_
_entity.id
_entity.type
_entity.pdbx_description
1 polymer ?
#
loop_
_entity_poly.entity_id
_entity_poly.type
_entity_poly.pdbx_seq_one_letter_code
_entity_poly.pdbx_strand_id
1 'polypeptide(L)'
;LGRPSDVSPHEQGTVVFTAGGLGLPPVFPIMREHLRIGNHVTLISGFRSADLMFWTEPGERIEDLKAEFGDQLEVIYTTNDGSFGVPGFVTGPLEEMLQADPGRVAEVVTIGPPMMMRAVSDLCGRYDTACVASLNSIMVDATGMCGACMVPVVIDGKPVRKHACIDGPEIDSHIIEWDKFLPRFNQFSAQEAASRARHGLS
;
A
#
# COMPACT_ATOMS: atom_id res chain seq x y z
N LEU A 1 -13.06 9.59 -7.71
CA LEU A 1 -13.01 8.33 -8.49
C LEU A 1 -12.62 7.22 -7.52
N GLY A 2 -12.94 5.97 -7.84
CA GLY A 2 -12.79 4.88 -6.87
C GLY A 2 -13.87 4.89 -5.78
N ARG A 3 -13.91 3.80 -5.02
CA ARG A 3 -14.66 3.65 -3.79
C ARG A 3 -13.84 4.23 -2.63
N PRO A 4 -14.51 4.81 -1.62
CA PRO A 4 -13.82 5.21 -0.40
C PRO A 4 -13.24 3.99 0.31
N SER A 5 -12.13 4.19 1.02
CA SER A 5 -11.56 3.19 1.92
C SER A 5 -12.57 2.80 2.99
N ASP A 6 -12.59 1.53 3.37
CA ASP A 6 -13.43 1.05 4.46
C ASP A 6 -12.72 1.32 5.79
N VAL A 7 -13.22 2.30 6.55
CA VAL A 7 -12.63 2.72 7.82
C VAL A 7 -13.63 2.40 8.91
N SER A 8 -13.32 1.38 9.71
CA SER A 8 -14.17 0.88 10.79
C SER A 8 -13.42 0.78 12.12
N PRO A 9 -14.12 0.86 13.27
CA PRO A 9 -13.48 0.69 14.57
C PRO A 9 -13.02 -0.75 14.79
N HIS A 10 -11.81 -0.91 15.31
CA HIS A 10 -11.22 -2.20 15.70
C HIS A 10 -11.10 -2.26 17.22
N GLU A 11 -11.83 -3.19 17.86
CA GLU A 11 -11.82 -3.35 19.32
C GLU A 11 -10.50 -3.94 19.84
N GLN A 12 -9.79 -4.68 18.98
CA GLN A 12 -8.52 -5.35 19.29
C GLN A 12 -7.59 -5.23 18.09
N GLY A 13 -6.29 -5.13 18.38
CA GLY A 13 -5.24 -5.04 17.37
C GLY A 13 -5.03 -3.62 16.81
N THR A 14 -3.95 -3.47 16.05
CA THR A 14 -3.59 -2.26 15.32
C THR A 14 -3.85 -2.45 13.84
N VAL A 15 -4.24 -1.37 13.16
CA VAL A 15 -4.24 -1.31 11.70
C VAL A 15 -2.82 -1.00 11.25
N VAL A 16 -2.28 -1.77 10.32
CA VAL A 16 -0.91 -1.58 9.83
C VAL A 16 -0.94 -1.05 8.40
N PHE A 17 -0.34 0.11 8.16
CA PHE A 17 -0.16 0.65 6.82
C PHE A 17 1.26 0.42 6.33
N THR A 18 1.42 -0.21 5.18
CA THR A 18 2.72 -0.28 4.49
C THR A 18 2.73 0.69 3.30
N ALA A 19 3.66 1.63 3.33
CA ALA A 19 3.78 2.69 2.32
C ALA A 19 5.14 2.63 1.61
N GLY A 20 5.14 2.49 0.28
CA GLY A 20 6.37 2.48 -0.52
C GLY A 20 6.60 3.81 -1.24
N GLY A 21 7.52 4.65 -0.76
CA GLY A 21 7.84 5.96 -1.33
C GLY A 21 6.59 6.82 -1.55
N LEU A 22 6.23 7.05 -2.82
CA LEU A 22 5.00 7.78 -3.21
C LEU A 22 3.68 7.07 -2.84
N GLY A 23 3.74 5.89 -2.20
CA GLY A 23 2.60 5.29 -1.51
C GLY A 23 2.25 5.98 -0.18
N LEU A 24 3.13 6.80 0.39
CA LEU A 24 2.87 7.51 1.65
C LEU A 24 1.75 8.57 1.55
N PRO A 25 1.71 9.44 0.52
CA PRO A 25 0.62 10.39 0.33
C PRO A 25 -0.81 9.81 0.31
N PRO A 26 -1.10 8.72 -0.42
CA PRO A 26 -2.42 8.10 -0.37
C PRO A 26 -2.72 7.36 0.94
N VAL A 27 -1.70 6.85 1.66
CA VAL A 27 -1.89 6.26 3.00
C VAL A 27 -2.32 7.30 4.04
N PHE A 28 -1.71 8.50 3.99
CA PHE A 28 -1.93 9.55 4.98
C PHE A 28 -3.40 9.85 5.33
N PRO A 29 -4.31 10.12 4.37
CA PRO A 29 -5.70 10.42 4.71
C PRO A 29 -6.45 9.22 5.32
N ILE A 30 -6.12 7.99 4.91
CA ILE A 30 -6.78 6.76 5.38
C ILE A 30 -6.35 6.51 6.84
N MET A 31 -5.04 6.46 7.08
CA MET A 31 -4.45 6.34 8.42
C MET A 31 -5.01 7.39 9.38
N ARG A 32 -5.07 8.66 8.96
CA ARG A 32 -5.61 9.73 9.81
C ARG A 32 -7.07 9.48 10.20
N GLU A 33 -7.87 8.91 9.31
CA GLU A 33 -9.26 8.61 9.63
C GLU A 33 -9.37 7.43 10.61
N HIS A 34 -8.54 6.38 10.48
CA HIS A 34 -8.45 5.32 11.50
C HIS A 34 -8.09 5.90 12.88
N LEU A 35 -7.10 6.79 12.94
CA LEU A 35 -6.71 7.46 14.19
C LEU A 35 -7.86 8.29 14.79
N ARG A 36 -8.62 9.01 13.96
CA ARG A 36 -9.76 9.83 14.41
C ARG A 36 -10.90 9.04 15.02
N ILE A 37 -11.13 7.82 14.52
CA ILE A 37 -12.16 6.94 15.08
C ILE A 37 -11.64 6.10 16.26
N GLY A 38 -10.39 6.32 16.68
CA GLY A 38 -9.80 5.73 17.89
C GLY A 38 -9.02 4.43 17.67
N ASN A 39 -8.75 4.04 16.43
CA ASN A 39 -7.91 2.87 16.17
C ASN A 39 -6.43 3.19 16.47
N HIS A 40 -5.71 2.21 17.01
CA HIS A 40 -4.25 2.23 16.95
C HIS A 40 -3.78 1.95 15.53
N VAL A 41 -2.77 2.69 15.11
CA VAL A 41 -2.17 2.56 13.78
C VAL A 41 -0.66 2.41 13.88
N THR A 42 -0.13 1.48 13.09
CA THR A 42 1.31 1.39 12.80
C THR A 42 1.55 1.73 11.33
N LEU A 43 2.36 2.75 11.06
CA LEU A 43 2.83 3.09 9.73
C LEU A 43 4.22 2.52 9.51
N ILE A 44 4.38 1.65 8.50
CA ILE A 44 5.68 1.18 8.01
C ILE A 44 5.95 1.86 6.66
N SER A 45 6.81 2.88 6.67
CA SER A 45 7.11 3.69 5.48
C SER A 45 8.49 3.37 4.93
N GLY A 46 8.53 2.76 3.74
CA GLY A 46 9.74 2.30 3.07
C GLY A 46 10.19 3.21 1.93
N PHE A 47 11.48 3.52 1.91
CA PHE A 47 12.15 4.31 0.88
C PHE A 47 13.35 3.54 0.31
N ARG A 48 13.86 3.96 -0.85
CA ARG A 48 15.09 3.34 -1.38
C ARG A 48 16.32 3.77 -0.59
N SER A 49 16.33 5.01 -0.12
CA SER A 49 17.44 5.67 0.57
C SER A 49 16.92 6.93 1.29
N ALA A 50 17.70 7.45 2.23
CA ALA A 50 17.33 8.57 3.10
C ALA A 50 17.08 9.88 2.34
N ASP A 51 17.81 10.12 1.24
CA ASP A 51 17.66 11.31 0.38
C ASP A 51 16.33 11.35 -0.39
N LEU A 52 15.61 10.23 -0.44
CA LEU A 52 14.29 10.12 -1.05
C LEU A 52 13.15 10.17 -0.03
N MET A 53 13.47 10.28 1.26
CA MET A 53 12.47 10.43 2.31
C MET A 53 11.80 11.81 2.23
N PHE A 54 10.53 11.85 2.56
CA PHE A 54 9.75 13.08 2.62
C PHE A 54 8.61 12.93 3.63
N TRP A 55 8.15 14.04 4.19
CA TRP A 55 7.16 14.10 5.26
C TRP A 55 7.59 13.50 6.60
N THR A 56 8.89 13.32 6.80
CA THR A 56 9.48 12.64 7.96
C THR A 56 10.22 13.59 8.91
N GLU A 57 10.32 14.88 8.56
CA GLU A 57 10.99 15.88 9.40
C GLU A 57 10.02 16.63 10.33
N PRO A 58 10.51 17.25 11.42
CA PRO A 58 9.69 18.06 12.31
C PRO A 58 8.93 19.18 11.56
N GLY A 59 7.63 19.29 11.79
CA GLY A 59 6.75 20.24 11.09
C GLY A 59 6.27 19.74 9.72
N GLU A 60 6.61 18.50 9.34
CA GLU A 60 6.02 17.84 8.19
C GLU A 60 4.92 16.84 8.59
N ARG A 61 4.19 16.34 7.59
CA ARG A 61 2.90 15.68 7.79
C ARG A 61 2.91 14.48 8.74
N ILE A 62 3.91 13.60 8.68
CA ILE A 62 3.91 12.39 9.53
C ILE A 62 4.26 12.74 10.97
N GLU A 63 5.24 13.63 11.18
CA GLU A 63 5.60 14.09 12.52
C GLU A 63 4.49 14.95 13.15
N ASP A 64 3.82 15.81 12.38
CA ASP A 64 2.64 16.56 12.84
C ASP A 64 1.51 15.61 13.26
N LEU A 65 1.24 14.58 12.47
CA LEU A 65 0.22 13.59 12.78
C LEU A 65 0.58 12.78 14.03
N LYS A 66 1.86 12.41 14.19
CA LYS A 66 2.37 11.73 15.38
C LYS A 66 2.25 12.62 16.61
N ALA A 67 2.53 13.92 16.49
CA ALA A 67 2.33 14.88 17.57
C ALA A 67 0.85 15.06 17.94
N GLU A 68 -0.07 15.01 16.95
CA GLU A 68 -1.52 15.12 17.17
C GLU A 68 -2.10 13.89 17.90
N PHE A 69 -1.68 12.67 17.52
CA PHE A 69 -2.29 11.42 18.00
C PHE A 69 -1.48 10.65 19.04
N GLY A 70 -0.21 11.02 19.28
CA GLY A 70 0.65 10.43 20.30
C GLY A 70 0.78 8.92 20.15
N ASP A 71 0.56 8.19 21.24
CA ASP A 71 0.73 6.73 21.33
C ASP A 71 -0.25 5.92 20.46
N GLN A 72 -1.24 6.57 19.83
CA GLN A 72 -2.11 5.91 18.85
C GLN A 72 -1.40 5.66 17.51
N LEU A 73 -0.33 6.40 17.20
CA LEU A 73 0.42 6.26 15.96
C LEU A 73 1.88 5.84 16.21
N GLU A 74 2.19 4.60 15.83
CA GLU A 74 3.57 4.11 15.72
C GLU A 74 4.07 4.30 14.29
N VAL A 75 5.31 4.77 14.13
CA VAL A 75 5.92 5.00 12.80
C VAL A 75 7.27 4.30 12.73
N ILE A 76 7.41 3.43 11.72
CA ILE A 76 8.62 2.67 11.41
C ILE A 76 9.06 3.07 10.00
N TYR A 77 10.28 3.61 9.90
CA TYR A 77 10.90 3.92 8.62
C TYR A 77 11.81 2.79 8.18
N THR A 78 11.76 2.43 6.89
CA THR A 78 12.72 1.49 6.29
C THR A 78 13.43 2.13 5.11
N THR A 79 14.71 1.81 4.94
CA THR A 79 15.48 2.19 3.75
C THR A 79 16.19 0.97 3.17
N ASN A 80 16.07 0.75 1.86
CA ASN A 80 16.66 -0.43 1.22
C ASN A 80 18.18 -0.53 1.41
N ASP A 81 18.87 0.61 1.44
CA ASP A 81 20.32 0.71 1.62
C ASP A 81 20.76 0.86 3.09
N GLY A 82 19.81 0.94 4.03
CA GLY A 82 20.08 1.12 5.46
C GLY A 82 20.56 2.52 5.85
N SER A 83 20.41 3.52 4.98
CA SER A 83 20.82 4.90 5.25
C SER A 83 20.01 5.58 6.36
N PHE A 84 18.78 5.13 6.64
CA PHE A 84 17.95 5.61 7.75
C PHE A 84 16.94 4.56 8.21
N GLY A 85 16.65 4.52 9.52
CA GLY A 85 15.66 3.60 10.09
C GLY A 85 16.09 2.14 10.00
N VAL A 86 15.12 1.24 9.78
CA VAL A 86 15.37 -0.21 9.64
C VAL A 86 15.90 -0.50 8.23
N PRO A 87 17.06 -1.16 8.08
CA PRO A 87 17.57 -1.54 6.78
C PRO A 87 16.69 -2.59 6.11
N GLY A 88 16.35 -2.38 4.83
CA GLY A 88 15.56 -3.30 4.01
C GLY A 88 14.15 -2.81 3.69
N PHE A 89 13.25 -3.76 3.49
CA PHE A 89 11.89 -3.52 2.99
C PHE A 89 10.86 -3.45 4.11
N VAL A 90 9.70 -2.85 3.81
CA VAL A 90 8.54 -2.78 4.70
C VAL A 90 8.06 -4.14 5.23
N THR A 91 8.33 -5.21 4.48
CA THR A 91 7.97 -6.59 4.87
C THR A 91 8.76 -7.09 6.07
N GLY A 92 9.95 -6.55 6.35
CA GLY A 92 10.76 -6.97 7.49
C GLY A 92 10.09 -6.65 8.83
N PRO A 93 9.87 -5.36 9.15
CA PRO A 93 9.15 -4.98 10.37
C PRO A 93 7.73 -5.57 10.45
N LEU A 94 7.04 -5.68 9.30
CA LEU A 94 5.72 -6.32 9.27
C LEU A 94 5.80 -7.80 9.67
N GLU A 95 6.78 -8.55 9.17
CA GLU A 95 6.95 -9.96 9.52
C GLU A 95 7.31 -10.13 11.00
N GLU A 96 8.15 -9.25 11.56
CA GLU A 96 8.46 -9.25 12.98
C GLU A 96 7.20 -9.03 13.85
N MET A 97 6.34 -8.08 13.47
CA MET A 97 5.07 -7.84 14.17
C MET A 97 4.14 -9.05 14.11
N LEU A 98 3.97 -9.63 12.92
CA LEU A 98 3.12 -10.80 12.71
C LEU A 98 3.63 -12.04 13.44
N GLN A 99 4.95 -12.22 13.55
CA GLN A 99 5.55 -13.32 14.30
C GLN A 99 5.42 -13.15 15.82
N ALA A 100 5.54 -11.92 16.31
CA ALA A 100 5.49 -11.64 17.74
C ALA A 100 4.09 -11.90 18.32
N ASP A 101 3.05 -11.42 17.63
CA ASP A 101 1.66 -11.65 17.99
C ASP A 101 0.73 -11.43 16.78
N PRO A 102 0.31 -12.49 16.07
CA PRO A 102 -0.61 -12.36 14.94
C PRO A 102 -1.94 -11.68 15.32
N GLY A 103 -2.42 -11.86 16.56
CA GLY A 103 -3.66 -11.25 17.05
C GLY A 103 -3.54 -9.75 17.31
N ARG A 104 -2.32 -9.19 17.27
CA ARG A 104 -2.06 -7.76 17.41
C ARG A 104 -2.31 -6.99 16.12
N VAL A 105 -2.37 -7.63 14.95
CA VAL A 105 -2.63 -6.95 13.66
C VAL A 105 -4.07 -7.19 13.23
N ALA A 106 -4.91 -6.15 13.28
CA ALA A 106 -6.31 -6.24 12.89
C ALA A 106 -6.46 -6.37 11.37
N GLU A 107 -5.74 -5.52 10.62
CA GLU A 107 -5.66 -5.56 9.17
C GLU A 107 -4.39 -4.87 8.68
N VAL A 108 -3.99 -5.19 7.45
CA VAL A 108 -2.89 -4.54 6.74
C VAL A 108 -3.43 -3.81 5.51
N VAL A 109 -3.06 -2.54 5.35
CA VAL A 109 -3.36 -1.77 4.14
C VAL A 109 -2.03 -1.42 3.45
N THR A 110 -1.81 -1.98 2.26
CA THR A 110 -0.56 -1.79 1.50
C THR A 110 -0.75 -0.89 0.29
N ILE A 111 0.09 0.15 0.18
CA ILE A 111 0.09 1.08 -0.96
C ILE A 111 1.53 1.38 -1.38
N GLY A 112 1.88 1.05 -2.63
CA GLY A 112 3.22 1.30 -3.16
C GLY A 112 3.47 0.61 -4.48
N PRO A 113 4.74 0.31 -4.82
CA PRO A 113 5.06 -0.47 -6.02
C PRO A 113 4.33 -1.81 -6.05
N PRO A 114 3.84 -2.30 -7.22
CA PRO A 114 3.07 -3.54 -7.30
C PRO A 114 3.78 -4.76 -6.71
N MET A 115 5.10 -4.85 -6.87
CA MET A 115 5.90 -5.92 -6.27
C MET A 115 5.95 -5.86 -4.75
N MET A 116 5.95 -4.64 -4.18
CA MET A 116 5.88 -4.46 -2.73
C MET A 116 4.52 -4.89 -2.20
N MET A 117 3.43 -4.47 -2.86
CA MET A 117 2.07 -4.85 -2.47
C MET A 117 1.86 -6.37 -2.56
N ARG A 118 2.39 -7.03 -3.60
CA ARG A 118 2.42 -8.49 -3.68
C ARG A 118 3.17 -9.11 -2.51
N ALA A 119 4.39 -8.64 -2.21
CA ALA A 119 5.20 -9.20 -1.13
C ALA A 119 4.51 -9.06 0.24
N VAL A 120 3.83 -7.93 0.49
CA VAL A 120 3.01 -7.74 1.69
C VAL A 120 1.80 -8.67 1.70
N SER A 121 1.10 -8.83 0.57
CA SER A 121 -0.02 -9.77 0.44
C SER A 121 0.41 -11.21 0.71
N ASP A 122 1.51 -11.67 0.11
CA ASP A 122 2.04 -13.01 0.29
C ASP A 122 2.48 -13.23 1.75
N LEU A 123 3.03 -12.20 2.40
CA LEU A 123 3.37 -12.22 3.83
C LEU A 123 2.11 -12.34 4.70
N CYS A 124 1.10 -11.49 4.51
CA CYS A 124 -0.14 -11.52 5.30
C CYS A 124 -0.86 -12.87 5.17
N GLY A 125 -0.88 -13.45 3.95
CA GLY A 125 -1.46 -14.77 3.72
C GLY A 125 -0.77 -15.91 4.48
N ARG A 126 0.54 -15.78 4.82
CA ARG A 126 1.24 -16.77 5.65
C ARG A 126 0.80 -16.76 7.12
N TYR A 127 0.25 -15.64 7.60
CA TYR A 127 -0.19 -15.44 8.98
C TYR A 127 -1.71 -15.29 9.11
N ASP A 128 -2.47 -15.58 8.05
CA ASP A 128 -3.93 -15.45 8.00
C ASP A 128 -4.43 -14.05 8.41
N THR A 129 -3.68 -13.01 8.05
CA THR A 129 -3.97 -11.61 8.41
C THR A 129 -4.70 -10.91 7.29
N ALA A 130 -5.82 -10.24 7.59
CA ALA A 130 -6.56 -9.46 6.58
C ALA A 130 -5.65 -8.43 5.91
N CYS A 131 -5.65 -8.37 4.58
CA CYS A 131 -4.80 -7.48 3.82
C CYS A 131 -5.53 -6.88 2.61
N VAL A 132 -5.47 -5.54 2.50
CA VAL A 132 -6.03 -4.75 1.41
C VAL A 132 -4.90 -4.08 0.65
N ALA A 133 -4.90 -4.21 -0.68
CA ALA A 133 -3.96 -3.52 -1.55
C ALA A 133 -4.66 -2.38 -2.32
N SER A 134 -4.12 -1.16 -2.23
CA SER A 134 -4.59 -0.02 -3.03
C SER A 134 -3.85 0.04 -4.36
N LEU A 135 -4.52 -0.43 -5.42
CA LEU A 135 -3.88 -0.73 -6.69
C LEU A 135 -3.67 0.50 -7.57
N ASN A 136 -2.52 0.56 -8.22
CA ASN A 136 -2.11 1.60 -9.17
C ASN A 136 -2.17 1.12 -10.64
N SER A 137 -3.22 0.37 -10.99
CA SER A 137 -3.44 -0.15 -12.35
C SER A 137 -3.41 0.93 -13.44
N ILE A 138 -3.07 0.53 -14.67
CA ILE A 138 -3.24 1.38 -15.85
C ILE A 138 -4.69 1.85 -15.95
N MET A 139 -4.91 3.16 -16.07
CA MET A 139 -6.23 3.78 -16.19
C MET A 139 -6.29 4.69 -17.41
N VAL A 140 -7.47 4.80 -18.02
CA VAL A 140 -7.73 5.70 -19.15
C VAL A 140 -8.98 6.54 -18.87
N ASP A 141 -10.15 5.90 -18.85
CA ASP A 141 -11.44 6.58 -18.62
C ASP A 141 -11.74 6.77 -17.13
N ALA A 142 -11.33 5.81 -16.31
CA ALA A 142 -11.57 5.76 -14.87
C ALA A 142 -13.05 5.79 -14.44
N THR A 143 -13.98 5.46 -15.34
CA THR A 143 -15.42 5.38 -15.07
C THR A 143 -16.00 3.99 -15.39
N GLY A 144 -15.15 3.00 -15.64
CA GLY A 144 -15.53 1.60 -15.85
C GLY A 144 -15.93 1.23 -17.28
N MET A 145 -15.75 2.13 -18.24
CA MET A 145 -16.16 1.92 -19.64
C MET A 145 -15.12 1.17 -20.47
N CYS A 146 -13.81 1.40 -20.25
CA CYS A 146 -12.79 0.84 -21.14
C CYS A 146 -12.14 -0.47 -20.66
N GLY A 147 -12.20 -0.77 -19.36
CA GLY A 147 -11.58 -1.97 -18.79
C GLY A 147 -10.04 -1.96 -18.70
N ALA A 148 -9.36 -0.84 -18.99
CA ALA A 148 -7.90 -0.74 -18.90
C ALA A 148 -7.36 -1.05 -17.49
N CYS A 149 -8.13 -0.71 -16.45
CA CYS A 149 -7.75 -0.95 -15.07
C CYS A 149 -8.20 -2.31 -14.51
N MET A 150 -8.49 -3.27 -15.40
CA MET A 150 -8.92 -4.61 -15.00
C MET A 150 -7.91 -5.28 -14.08
N VAL A 151 -8.43 -5.86 -12.99
CA VAL A 151 -7.73 -6.64 -11.99
C VAL A 151 -8.31 -8.05 -12.02
N PRO A 152 -7.50 -9.08 -12.36
CA PRO A 152 -7.93 -10.47 -12.30
C PRO A 152 -7.97 -10.92 -10.84
N VAL A 153 -9.11 -11.44 -10.40
CA VAL A 153 -9.30 -11.95 -9.03
C VAL A 153 -9.98 -13.32 -9.04
N VAL A 154 -9.88 -14.07 -7.94
CA VAL A 154 -10.59 -15.33 -7.71
C VAL A 154 -11.57 -15.17 -6.56
N ILE A 155 -12.86 -15.43 -6.81
CA ILE A 155 -13.92 -15.40 -5.80
C ILE A 155 -14.63 -16.74 -5.85
N ASP A 156 -14.75 -17.43 -4.71
CA ASP A 156 -15.35 -18.77 -4.59
C ASP A 156 -14.79 -19.78 -5.62
N GLY A 157 -13.46 -19.73 -5.82
CA GLY A 157 -12.76 -20.58 -6.79
C GLY A 157 -13.00 -20.23 -8.26
N LYS A 158 -13.69 -19.11 -8.57
CA LYS A 158 -14.00 -18.68 -9.94
C LYS A 158 -13.23 -17.43 -10.33
N PRO A 159 -12.67 -17.36 -11.56
CA PRO A 159 -12.04 -16.16 -12.05
C PRO A 159 -13.08 -15.07 -12.31
N VAL A 160 -12.86 -13.90 -11.72
CA VAL A 160 -13.67 -12.70 -11.86
C VAL A 160 -12.78 -11.53 -12.28
N ARG A 161 -13.33 -10.59 -13.02
CA ARG A 161 -12.65 -9.34 -13.39
C ARG A 161 -13.26 -8.20 -12.61
N LYS A 162 -12.45 -7.51 -11.82
CA LYS A 162 -12.80 -6.23 -11.18
C LYS A 162 -12.14 -5.08 -11.95
N HIS A 163 -12.69 -3.89 -11.86
CA HIS A 163 -12.10 -2.67 -12.39
C HIS A 163 -11.61 -1.79 -11.25
N ALA A 164 -10.31 -1.55 -11.13
CA ALA A 164 -9.76 -0.77 -10.02
C ALA A 164 -10.41 0.63 -9.88
N CYS A 165 -10.85 1.25 -10.98
CA CYS A 165 -11.45 2.59 -10.95
C CYS A 165 -12.88 2.67 -10.37
N ILE A 166 -13.65 1.59 -10.35
CA ILE A 166 -15.06 1.57 -9.88
C ILE A 166 -15.33 0.48 -8.82
N ASP A 167 -14.55 -0.59 -8.83
CA ASP A 167 -14.63 -1.70 -7.86
C ASP A 167 -13.57 -1.59 -6.77
N GLY A 168 -12.53 -0.76 -6.98
CA GLY A 168 -11.44 -0.49 -6.04
C GLY A 168 -11.25 1.02 -5.83
N PRO A 169 -10.01 1.55 -5.74
CA PRO A 169 -8.74 0.88 -6.05
C PRO A 169 -8.26 -0.10 -4.97
N GLU A 170 -8.85 -0.03 -3.78
CA GLU A 170 -8.62 -0.95 -2.68
C GLU A 170 -9.36 -2.27 -2.91
N ILE A 171 -8.60 -3.36 -2.95
CA ILE A 171 -9.10 -4.72 -3.15
C ILE A 171 -8.41 -5.62 -2.14
N ASP A 172 -9.15 -6.58 -1.58
CA ASP A 172 -8.58 -7.69 -0.82
C ASP A 172 -7.43 -8.32 -1.62
N SER A 173 -6.23 -8.27 -1.05
CA SER A 173 -5.01 -8.61 -1.77
C SER A 173 -4.88 -10.13 -1.99
N HIS A 174 -5.53 -10.94 -1.15
CA HIS A 174 -5.46 -12.40 -1.20
C HIS A 174 -6.22 -12.98 -2.38
N ILE A 175 -7.27 -12.29 -2.86
CA ILE A 175 -8.04 -12.74 -4.01
C ILE A 175 -7.42 -12.34 -5.35
N ILE A 176 -6.38 -11.50 -5.37
CA ILE A 176 -5.76 -11.00 -6.60
C ILE A 176 -4.89 -12.08 -7.25
N GLU A 177 -5.09 -12.31 -8.55
CA GLU A 177 -4.19 -13.15 -9.34
C GLU A 177 -2.93 -12.36 -9.73
N TRP A 178 -2.00 -12.18 -8.78
CA TRP A 178 -0.82 -11.32 -8.93
C TRP A 178 0.03 -11.65 -10.16
N ASP A 179 0.20 -12.93 -10.51
CA ASP A 179 0.97 -13.35 -11.70
C ASP A 179 0.33 -12.91 -13.02
N LYS A 180 -1.00 -12.77 -13.06
CA LYS A 180 -1.73 -12.21 -14.22
C LYS A 180 -1.79 -10.69 -14.18
N PHE A 181 -1.76 -10.11 -12.99
CA PHE A 181 -1.86 -8.67 -12.79
C PHE A 181 -0.54 -7.94 -13.09
N LEU A 182 0.59 -8.42 -12.57
CA LEU A 182 1.89 -7.73 -12.64
C LEU A 182 2.43 -7.48 -14.05
N PRO A 183 2.31 -8.40 -15.03
CA PRO A 183 2.82 -8.15 -16.38
C PRO A 183 2.19 -6.92 -17.05
N ARG A 184 1.00 -6.49 -16.61
CA ARG A 184 0.29 -5.34 -17.17
C ARG A 184 1.06 -4.04 -16.98
N PHE A 185 1.87 -3.89 -15.93
CA PHE A 185 2.65 -2.67 -15.67
C PHE A 185 3.75 -2.40 -16.71
N ASN A 186 4.15 -3.41 -17.48
CA ASN A 186 5.16 -3.26 -18.53
C ASN A 186 4.54 -3.24 -19.94
N GLN A 187 3.21 -3.20 -20.06
CA GLN A 187 2.52 -3.31 -21.34
C GLN A 187 2.87 -2.17 -22.30
N PHE A 188 3.17 -0.98 -21.77
CA PHE A 188 3.44 0.23 -22.55
C PHE A 188 4.90 0.71 -22.47
N SER A 189 5.83 -0.13 -22.00
CA SER A 189 7.23 0.28 -21.79
C SER A 189 7.91 0.79 -23.07
N ALA A 190 7.56 0.26 -24.24
CA ALA A 190 8.09 0.75 -25.51
C ALA A 190 7.60 2.18 -25.84
N GLN A 191 6.32 2.45 -25.61
CA GLN A 191 5.70 3.75 -25.80
C GLN A 191 6.24 4.77 -24.77
N GLU A 192 6.41 4.35 -23.52
CA GLU A 192 7.03 5.15 -22.46
C GLU A 192 8.47 5.52 -22.82
N ALA A 193 9.28 4.56 -23.28
CA ALA A 193 10.65 4.81 -23.72
C ALA A 193 10.71 5.79 -24.90
N ALA A 194 9.85 5.59 -25.91
CA ALA A 194 9.76 6.50 -27.05
C ALA A 194 9.33 7.92 -26.65
N SER A 195 8.40 8.04 -25.69
CA SER A 195 7.99 9.32 -25.12
C SER A 195 9.14 10.01 -24.38
N ARG A 196 9.83 9.29 -23.50
CA ARG A 196 10.98 9.82 -22.76
C ARG A 196 12.08 10.33 -23.70
N ALA A 197 12.41 9.56 -24.74
CA ALA A 197 13.38 9.97 -25.75
C ALA A 197 12.93 11.24 -26.49
N ARG A 198 11.65 11.32 -26.88
CA ARG A 198 11.08 12.51 -27.54
C ARG A 198 11.16 13.77 -26.68
N HIS A 199 11.08 13.61 -25.36
CA HIS A 199 11.07 14.71 -24.40
C HIS A 199 12.41 14.94 -23.68
N GLY A 200 13.50 14.26 -24.08
CA GLY A 200 14.83 14.44 -23.48
C GLY A 200 14.94 13.94 -22.03
N LEU A 201 14.10 12.98 -21.64
CA LEU A 201 14.07 12.37 -20.29
C LEU A 201 14.75 10.98 -20.27
N SER A 202 15.66 10.72 -21.22
CA SER A 202 16.39 9.46 -21.34
C SER A 202 17.46 9.34 -20.26
#